data_AF-A0A2N0DFT5-F1
#
_entry.id   AF-A0A2N0DFT5-F1
#
_cell.length_a   1.000
_cell.length_b   1.000
_cell.length_c   1.000
_cell.angle_alpha   90.00
_cell.angle_beta   90.00
_cell.angle_gamma   90.00
#
_symmetry.space_group_name_H-M   'P 1'
#
loop_
_entity.id
_entity.type
_entity.pdbx_description
1 polymer ?
#
loop_
_entity_poly.entity_id
_entity_poly.type
_entity_poly.pdbx_seq_one_letter_code
_entity_poly.pdbx_strand_id
1 'polypeptide(L)' 'MIVNENAVRRDEGEAYGRKLAQAGVRVTSLRYNGTIHDFVMLNPIAQIPAMRAAVGHAIGYLRHVFAAANRRL' A
#
# COMPACT_ATOMS: atom_id res chain seq x y z
N MET A 1 1.58 3.70 0.58
CA MET A 1 0.29 3.64 1.30
C MET A 1 -0.70 2.89 0.43
N ILE A 2 -1.33 1.84 0.98
CA ILE A 2 -2.28 0.98 0.27
C ILE A 2 -3.66 1.29 0.84
N VAL A 3 -4.63 1.52 -0.05
CA VAL A 3 -6.01 1.86 0.29
C VAL A 3 -6.97 0.92 -0.44
N ASN A 4 -8.11 0.65 0.18
CA ASN A 4 -9.09 -0.34 -0.21
C ASN A 4 -10.33 0.42 -0.69
N GLU A 5 -10.91 0.07 -1.83
CA GLU A 5 -12.02 0.82 -2.42
C GLU A 5 -13.31 0.79 -1.59
N ASN A 6 -13.62 -0.36 -0.97
CA ASN A 6 -14.85 -0.58 -0.21
C ASN A 6 -14.59 -0.53 1.29
N ALA A 7 -13.97 0.55 1.76
CA ALA A 7 -13.69 0.78 3.18
C ALA A 7 -14.18 2.17 3.61
N VAL A 8 -14.79 2.25 4.80
CA VAL A 8 -15.23 3.52 5.40
C VAL A 8 -14.08 4.52 5.52
N ARG A 9 -12.86 4.02 5.77
CA ARG A 9 -11.63 4.83 5.92
C ARG A 9 -10.92 5.14 4.59
N ARG A 10 -11.50 4.81 3.43
CA ARG A 10 -10.85 5.01 2.12
C ARG A 10 -10.43 6.47 1.94
N ASP A 11 -11.36 7.39 2.11
CA ASP A 11 -11.15 8.81 1.79
C ASP A 11 -10.15 9.45 2.77
N GLU A 12 -10.21 9.06 4.05
CA GLU A 12 -9.26 9.48 5.08
C GLU A 12 -7.84 8.97 4.78
N GLY A 13 -7.72 7.70 4.38
CA GLY A 13 -6.46 7.11 3.96
C GLY A 13 -5.84 7.94 2.85
N GLU A 14 -6.55 8.13 1.75
CA GLU A 14 -6.04 8.91 0.60
C GLU A 14 -5.73 10.36 0.94
N ALA A 15 -6.56 10.99 1.78
CA ALA A 15 -6.29 12.34 2.27
C ALA A 15 -4.98 12.40 3.06
N TYR A 16 -4.68 11.38 3.88
CA TYR A 16 -3.42 11.30 4.59
C TYR A 16 -2.22 11.13 3.65
N GLY A 17 -2.34 10.29 2.62
CA GLY A 17 -1.31 10.17 1.57
C GLY A 17 -1.02 11.50 0.88
N ARG A 18 -2.07 12.29 0.55
CA ARG A 18 -1.92 13.65 0.00
C ARG A 18 -1.25 14.60 1.00
N LYS A 19 -1.64 14.57 2.28
CA LYS A 19 -1.03 15.40 3.33
C LYS A 19 0.46 15.12 3.49
N LEU A 20 0.87 13.84 3.47
CA LEU A 20 2.28 13.46 3.52
C LEU A 20 3.06 14.00 2.31
N ALA A 21 2.50 13.86 1.11
CA ALA A 21 3.13 14.39 -0.11
C ALA A 21 3.27 15.92 -0.06
N GLN A 22 2.25 16.64 0.41
CA GLN A 22 2.29 18.09 0.61
C GLN A 22 3.35 18.51 1.64
N ALA A 23 3.61 17.68 2.65
CA ALA A 23 4.67 17.89 3.63
C ALA A 23 6.08 17.52 3.13
N GLY A 24 6.25 17.18 1.84
CA GLY A 24 7.54 16.81 1.25
C GLY A 24 7.97 15.36 1.54
N VAL A 25 7.12 14.55 2.17
CA VAL A 25 7.41 13.12 2.37
C VAL A 25 7.26 12.41 1.03
N ARG A 26 8.26 11.61 0.64
CA ARG A 26 8.18 10.78 -0.57
C ARG A 26 7.16 9.67 -0.35
N VAL A 27 6.00 9.77 -1.00
CA VAL A 27 4.89 8.82 -0.84
C VAL A 27 4.39 8.31 -2.17
N THR A 28 4.20 7.00 -2.24
CA THR A 28 3.36 6.35 -3.25
C THR A 28 2.03 5.97 -2.60
N SER A 29 0.90 6.41 -3.16
CA SER A 29 -0.45 6.05 -2.71
C SER A 29 -1.15 5.22 -3.78
N LEU A 30 -1.69 4.05 -3.42
CA LEU A 30 -2.34 3.12 -4.34
C LEU A 30 -3.70 2.70 -3.79
N ARG A 31 -4.75 2.77 -4.62
CA ARG A 31 -6.06 2.18 -4.35
C ARG A 31 -6.17 0.83 -5.05
N TYR A 32 -6.66 -0.18 -4.34
CA TYR A 32 -7.05 -1.47 -4.90
C TYR A 32 -8.57 -1.56 -5.00
N ASN A 33 -9.08 -1.57 -6.22
CA ASN A 33 -10.51 -1.69 -6.48
C ASN A 33 -11.03 -3.11 -6.14
N GLY A 34 -12.30 -3.20 -5.77
CA GLY A 34 -12.96 -4.45 -5.39
C GLY A 34 -12.50 -5.03 -4.05
N THR A 35 -11.75 -4.28 -3.24
CA THR A 35 -11.22 -4.76 -1.94
C THR A 35 -11.94 -4.13 -0.76
N ILE A 36 -12.06 -4.91 0.33
CA ILE A 36 -12.63 -4.50 1.61
C ILE A 36 -11.52 -4.20 2.62
N HIS A 37 -11.87 -3.69 3.79
CA HIS A 37 -10.93 -3.55 4.91
C HIS A 37 -10.19 -4.87 5.20
N ASP A 38 -8.93 -4.77 5.61
CA ASP A 38 -8.06 -5.92 5.92
C ASP A 38 -7.82 -6.95 4.80
N PHE A 39 -8.09 -6.64 3.53
CA PHE A 39 -7.92 -7.60 2.42
C PHE A 39 -6.50 -8.19 2.27
N VAL A 40 -5.49 -7.56 2.87
CA VAL A 40 -4.09 -8.06 2.90
C VAL A 40 -3.80 -9.00 4.07
N MET A 41 -4.73 -9.15 5.01
CA MET A 41 -4.58 -9.97 6.23
C MET A 41 -5.52 -11.19 6.24
N LEU A 42 -6.68 -11.11 5.58
CA LEU A 42 -7.70 -12.15 5.65
C LEU A 42 -7.31 -13.42 4.87
N ASN A 43 -7.02 -14.50 5.59
CA ASN A 43 -6.68 -15.81 5.02
C ASN A 43 -7.66 -16.32 3.94
N PRO A 44 -9.00 -16.21 4.10
CA PRO A 44 -9.95 -16.73 3.10
C PRO A 44 -9.82 -16.10 1.72
N ILE A 45 -9.27 -14.89 1.61
CA ILE A 45 -9.10 -14.16 0.35
C ILE A 45 -7.62 -13.95 0.00
N ALA A 46 -6.70 -14.69 0.63
CA ALA A 46 -5.26 -14.54 0.41
C ALA A 46 -4.80 -14.82 -1.04
N GLN A 47 -5.62 -15.49 -1.85
CA GLN A 47 -5.29 -15.84 -3.24
C GLN A 47 -5.97 -14.97 -4.28
N ILE A 48 -6.79 -13.98 -3.89
CA ILE A 48 -7.41 -13.10 -4.89
C ILE A 48 -6.35 -12.20 -5.56
N PRO A 49 -6.52 -11.82 -6.84
CA PRO A 49 -5.52 -11.04 -7.57
C PRO A 49 -5.13 -9.73 -6.86
N ALA A 50 -6.11 -9.00 -6.32
CA ALA A 50 -5.87 -7.74 -5.63
C ALA A 50 -4.98 -7.89 -4.39
N MET A 51 -5.20 -8.94 -3.58
CA MET A 51 -4.38 -9.24 -2.41
C MET A 51 -2.95 -9.56 -2.83
N ARG A 52 -2.77 -10.48 -3.78
CA ARG A 52 -1.45 -10.91 -4.26
C ARG A 52 -0.66 -9.73 -4.85
N ALA A 53 -1.32 -8.86 -5.60
CA ALA A 53 -0.73 -7.65 -6.15
C ALA A 53 -0.35 -6.62 -5.07
N ALA A 54 -1.20 -6.42 -4.04
CA ALA A 54 -0.91 -5.54 -2.91
C ALA A 54 0.33 -5.97 -2.12
N VAL A 55 0.40 -7.26 -1.77
CA VAL A 55 1.58 -7.82 -1.10
C VAL A 55 2.81 -7.77 -2.00
N GLY A 56 2.66 -8.07 -3.29
CA GLY A 56 3.74 -7.95 -4.27
C GLY A 56 4.34 -6.54 -4.33
N HIS A 57 3.50 -5.50 -4.39
CA HIS A 57 3.94 -4.11 -4.36
C HIS A 57 4.64 -3.74 -3.05
N ALA A 58 4.11 -4.18 -1.90
CA ALA A 58 4.74 -3.94 -0.60
C ALA A 58 6.14 -4.58 -0.52
N ILE A 59 6.26 -5.85 -0.92
CA ILE A 59 7.54 -6.56 -0.96
C ILE A 59 8.52 -5.88 -1.91
N GLY A 60 8.07 -5.53 -3.13
CA GLY A 60 8.91 -4.86 -4.12
C GLY A 60 9.46 -3.53 -3.62
N TYR A 61 8.62 -2.72 -2.99
CA TYR A 61 9.03 -1.45 -2.40
C TYR A 61 10.04 -1.62 -1.27
N LEU A 62 9.79 -2.55 -0.33
CA LEU A 62 10.71 -2.83 0.76
C LEU A 62 12.07 -3.32 0.24
N ARG A 63 12.08 -4.27 -0.71
CA ARG A 63 13.32 -4.74 -1.35
C ARG A 63 14.09 -3.59 -1.99
N HIS A 64 13.42 -2.70 -2.71
CA HIS A 64 14.05 -1.55 -3.34
C HIS A 64 14.71 -0.63 -2.30
N VAL A 65 13.99 -0.26 -1.24
CA VAL A 65 14.50 0.64 -0.20
C VAL A 65 15.68 0.02 0.54
N PHE A 66 15.59 -1.24 0.95
CA PHE A 66 16.68 -1.91 1.66
C PHE A 66 17.89 -2.20 0.79
N ALA A 67 17.70 -2.51 -0.50
CA ALA A 67 18.81 -2.65 -1.44
C ALA A 67 19.54 -1.32 -1.67
N ALA A 68 18.81 -0.20 -1.73
CA ALA A 68 19.40 1.13 -1.86
C ALA A 68 20.15 1.55 -0.59
N ALA A 69 19.64 1.20 0.60
CA ALA A 69 20.30 1.49 1.87
C ALA A 69 21.65 0.75 2.00
N ASN A 70 21.70 -0.53 1.63
CA ASN A 70 22.92 -1.33 1.68
C ASN A 70 24.04 -0.85 0.75
N ARG A 71 23.72 -0.03 -0.27
CA ARG A 71 24.70 0.53 -1.22
C ARG A 71 25.29 1.86 -0.76
N ARG A 72 24.80 2.42 0.36
CA ARG A 72 25.25 3.70 0.93
C ARG A 72 26.16 3.54 2.14
N LEU A 73 26.43 2.30 2.54
CA LEU A 73 27.45 1.88 3.51
C LEU A 73 28.63 1.29 2.73
#